data_AF-A0A5P6PC98-F1
#
_entry.id   AF-A0A5P6PC98-F1
#
_cell.length_a   1.000
_cell.length_b   1.000
_cell.length_c   1.000
_cell.angle_alpha   90.00
_cell.angle_beta   90.00
_cell.angle_gamma   90.00
#
_symmetry.space_group_name_H-M   'P 1'
#
loop_
_entity.id
_entity.type
_entity.pdbx_description
1 polymer ?
#
loop_
_entity_poly.entity_id
_entity_poly.type
_entity_poly.pdbx_seq_one_letter_code
_entity_poly.pdbx_strand_id
1 'polypeptide(L)'
;MLRSVLSAVLVVTGLLPSVAACAGDYTVSYAFDSARGDDVAADATGLPNEAGTTRECWYEKYCSISLPKADLTITFTLQRSSRHQVIVYADGGRSRGAGCCYFAGGERRAAIELTQPMLYLRIYEGPALKQNEVVQSIHLGLLYLQFSDLR
;
A
#
# COMPACT_ATOMS: atom_id res chain seq x y z
N MET A 1 68.55 36.39 -6.05
CA MET A 1 67.38 36.42 -6.98
C MET A 1 66.51 35.22 -6.60
N LEU A 2 65.41 35.45 -5.87
CA LEU A 2 64.01 35.49 -6.39
C LEU A 2 63.65 34.16 -7.10
N ARG A 3 62.63 33.36 -6.76
CA ARG A 3 61.39 33.54 -6.00
C ARG A 3 60.96 32.17 -5.45
N SER A 4 60.54 32.11 -4.19
CA SER A 4 59.77 30.98 -3.66
C SER A 4 58.30 31.24 -3.99
N VAL A 5 57.67 30.35 -4.77
CA VAL A 5 56.25 30.45 -5.13
C VAL A 5 55.51 29.42 -4.31
N LEU A 6 54.88 29.86 -3.22
CA LEU A 6 53.91 29.06 -2.48
C LEU A 6 52.61 29.01 -3.30
N SER A 7 52.33 27.84 -3.89
CA SER A 7 50.99 27.54 -4.42
C SER A 7 50.05 27.24 -3.25
N ALA A 8 49.14 28.15 -2.97
CA ALA A 8 48.02 27.91 -2.07
C ALA A 8 46.96 27.06 -2.79
N VAL A 9 46.83 25.78 -2.38
CA VAL A 9 45.72 24.93 -2.81
C VAL A 9 44.51 25.28 -1.96
N LEU A 10 43.56 26.00 -2.56
CA LEU A 10 42.24 26.27 -1.98
C LEU A 10 41.41 24.98 -2.06
N VAL A 11 41.33 24.25 -0.95
CA VAL A 11 40.38 23.14 -0.79
C VAL A 11 39.01 23.77 -0.52
N VAL A 12 38.21 23.92 -1.57
CA VAL A 12 36.80 24.29 -1.45
C VAL A 12 36.05 23.05 -0.97
N THR A 13 35.93 22.87 0.34
CA THR A 13 35.00 21.92 0.94
C THR A 13 33.58 22.44 0.68
N GLY A 14 32.96 21.94 -0.38
CA GLY A 14 31.55 22.22 -0.67
C GLY A 14 30.68 21.74 0.48
N LEU A 15 30.04 22.68 1.18
CA LEU A 15 28.90 22.38 2.04
C LEU A 15 27.74 21.94 1.13
N LEU A 16 27.59 20.64 0.96
CA LEU A 16 26.36 20.08 0.43
C LEU A 16 25.26 20.30 1.48
N PRO A 17 24.12 20.92 1.13
CA PRO A 17 22.99 20.98 2.04
C PRO A 17 22.56 19.54 2.34
N SER A 18 22.57 19.18 3.63
CA SER A 18 22.03 17.91 4.10
C SER A 18 20.57 17.83 3.67
N VAL A 19 20.29 17.05 2.63
CA VAL A 19 18.92 16.72 2.25
C VAL A 19 18.37 15.94 3.43
N ALA A 20 17.51 16.59 4.21
CA ALA A 20 16.90 15.96 5.36
C ALA A 20 16.11 14.74 4.84
N ALA A 21 16.60 13.55 5.16
CA ALA A 21 15.86 12.32 4.92
C ALA A 21 14.64 12.36 5.85
N CYS A 22 13.47 12.71 5.31
CA CYS A 22 12.22 12.66 6.04
C CYS A 22 11.83 11.18 6.20
N ALA A 23 12.16 10.59 7.36
CA ALA A 23 11.62 9.30 7.74
C ALA A 23 10.12 9.43 8.05
N GLY A 24 9.29 8.52 7.54
CA GLY A 24 7.87 8.47 7.90
C GLY A 24 7.66 8.15 9.39
N ASP A 25 6.42 8.34 9.86
CA ASP A 25 6.03 8.01 11.23
C ASP A 25 6.03 6.50 11.48
N TYR A 26 5.70 5.71 10.46
CA TYR A 26 5.59 4.25 10.55
C TYR A 26 5.95 3.56 9.24
N THR A 27 6.23 2.26 9.34
CA THR A 27 6.51 1.37 8.20
C THR A 27 5.35 0.39 8.03
N VAL A 28 5.02 0.06 6.78
CA VAL A 28 4.06 -1.01 6.46
C VAL A 28 4.71 -2.07 5.60
N SER A 29 4.76 -3.30 6.10
CA SER A 29 5.03 -4.48 5.29
C SER A 29 3.71 -5.03 4.76
N TYR A 30 3.68 -5.43 3.50
CA TYR A 30 2.48 -5.96 2.87
C TYR A 30 2.74 -7.29 2.18
N ALA A 31 1.69 -8.10 2.10
CA ALA A 31 1.62 -9.26 1.23
C ALA A 31 0.23 -9.35 0.60
N PHE A 32 0.15 -9.83 -0.63
CA PHE A 32 -1.08 -10.14 -1.34
C PHE A 32 -0.98 -11.59 -1.80
N ASP A 33 -1.81 -12.43 -1.20
CA ASP A 33 -1.98 -13.83 -1.58
C ASP A 33 -3.17 -13.93 -2.53
N SER A 34 -2.87 -14.02 -3.82
CA SER A 34 -3.91 -14.05 -4.85
C SER A 34 -4.67 -15.36 -4.82
N ALA A 35 -5.99 -15.27 -4.93
CA ALA A 35 -6.83 -16.44 -5.02
C ALA A 35 -6.51 -17.21 -6.31
N ARG A 36 -6.29 -18.53 -6.20
CA ARG A 36 -6.41 -19.41 -7.35
C ARG A 36 -7.88 -19.44 -7.70
N GLY A 37 -8.23 -19.13 -8.96
CA GLY A 37 -9.62 -19.17 -9.38
C GLY A 37 -10.17 -20.58 -9.21
N ASP A 38 -11.05 -20.78 -8.23
CA ASP A 38 -11.68 -22.08 -7.97
C ASP A 38 -12.67 -22.48 -9.10
N ASP A 39 -12.89 -21.63 -10.12
CA ASP A 39 -13.93 -21.85 -11.14
C ASP A 39 -13.45 -21.80 -12.61
N VAL A 40 -12.15 -21.85 -12.93
CA VAL A 40 -11.72 -21.95 -14.34
C VAL A 40 -10.64 -23.02 -14.51
N ALA A 41 -11.08 -24.11 -15.15
CA ALA A 41 -10.32 -25.23 -15.71
C ALA A 41 -8.80 -25.02 -15.79
N ALA A 42 -8.05 -25.82 -15.01
CA ALA A 42 -6.74 -26.46 -15.21
C ALA A 42 -5.60 -25.79 -16.02
N ASP A 43 -5.74 -24.57 -16.54
CA ASP A 43 -4.76 -23.91 -17.42
C ASP A 43 -4.70 -22.38 -17.22
N ALA A 44 -5.43 -21.83 -16.25
CA ALA A 44 -5.27 -20.44 -15.83
C ALA A 44 -4.17 -20.34 -14.77
N THR A 45 -2.99 -19.88 -15.17
CA THR A 45 -1.96 -19.38 -14.26
C THR A 45 -2.60 -18.37 -13.30
N GLY A 46 -2.81 -18.77 -12.05
CA GLY A 46 -3.26 -17.86 -11.00
C GLY A 46 -2.36 -16.63 -10.95
N LEU A 47 -2.93 -15.51 -10.49
CA LEU A 47 -2.13 -14.31 -10.24
C LEU A 47 -0.94 -14.69 -9.33
N PRO A 48 0.26 -14.13 -9.54
CA PRO A 48 1.38 -14.41 -8.66
C PRO A 48 1.28 -13.55 -7.40
N ASN A 49 1.65 -14.14 -6.27
CA ASN A 49 1.69 -13.42 -4.99
C ASN A 49 2.66 -12.25 -5.02
N GLU A 50 2.37 -11.22 -4.23
CA GLU A 50 3.17 -9.99 -4.13
C GLU A 50 3.45 -9.68 -2.67
N ALA A 51 4.64 -9.14 -2.37
CA ALA A 51 4.99 -8.69 -1.03
C ALA A 51 6.02 -7.55 -1.11
N GLY A 52 6.05 -6.72 -0.09
CA GLY A 52 6.99 -5.61 -0.02
C GLY A 52 6.87 -4.80 1.26
N THR A 53 7.52 -3.63 1.26
CA THR A 53 7.51 -2.71 2.40
C THR A 53 7.48 -1.27 1.91
N THR A 54 6.72 -0.42 2.58
CA THR A 54 6.71 1.04 2.39
C THR A 54 7.12 1.72 3.70
N ARG A 55 8.08 2.66 3.64
CA ARG A 55 8.80 3.22 4.80
C ARG A 55 8.55 4.72 5.04
N GLU A 56 7.62 5.30 4.28
CA GLU A 56 7.35 6.75 4.27
C GLU A 56 5.88 7.04 4.55
N CYS A 57 5.25 6.25 5.43
CA CYS A 57 3.86 6.48 5.81
C CYS A 57 3.77 7.43 7.02
N TRP A 58 2.78 8.31 7.00
CA TRP A 58 2.53 9.33 8.03
C TRP A 58 1.12 9.20 8.57
N TYR A 59 0.93 9.50 9.85
CA TYR A 59 -0.41 9.51 10.43
C TYR A 59 -1.31 10.50 9.69
N GLU A 60 -2.59 10.13 9.53
CA GLU A 60 -3.62 10.98 8.89
C GLU A 60 -3.32 11.39 7.44
N LYS A 61 -2.29 10.78 6.82
CA LYS A 61 -1.97 10.92 5.40
C LYS A 61 -2.27 9.62 4.67
N TYR A 62 -2.44 9.74 3.36
CA TYR A 62 -2.54 8.58 2.48
C TYR A 62 -1.17 7.96 2.28
N CYS A 63 -1.07 6.67 2.54
CA CYS A 63 0.04 5.84 2.12
C CYS A 63 -0.48 4.85 1.07
N SER A 64 0.29 4.62 0.01
CA SER A 64 -0.13 3.77 -1.10
C SER A 64 0.87 2.66 -1.36
N ILE A 65 0.37 1.48 -1.70
CA ILE A 65 1.14 0.36 -2.22
C ILE A 65 0.56 -0.04 -3.59
N SER A 66 1.45 -0.34 -4.52
CA SER A 66 1.08 -0.85 -5.85
C SER A 66 1.23 -2.36 -5.86
N LEU A 67 0.20 -3.05 -6.36
CA LEU A 67 0.16 -4.49 -6.60
C LEU A 67 0.02 -4.71 -8.10
N PRO A 68 1.10 -4.48 -8.89
CA PRO A 68 1.05 -4.48 -10.34
C PRO A 68 0.59 -5.82 -10.94
N LYS A 69 0.82 -6.95 -10.27
CA LYS A 69 0.38 -8.24 -10.79
C LYS A 69 -1.15 -8.38 -10.68
N ALA A 70 -1.73 -7.86 -9.59
CA ALA A 70 -3.18 -7.80 -9.42
C ALA A 70 -3.86 -6.61 -10.13
N ASP A 71 -3.10 -5.71 -10.77
CA ASP A 71 -3.56 -4.41 -11.28
C ASP A 71 -4.26 -3.55 -10.20
N LEU A 72 -3.88 -3.72 -8.92
CA LEU A 72 -4.51 -3.02 -7.80
C LEU A 72 -3.58 -1.96 -7.22
N THR A 73 -4.18 -0.85 -6.79
CA THR A 73 -3.55 0.11 -5.88
C THR A 73 -4.30 0.07 -4.57
N ILE A 74 -3.59 -0.17 -3.47
CA ILE A 74 -4.15 -0.09 -2.14
C ILE A 74 -3.67 1.22 -1.52
N THR A 75 -4.62 2.08 -1.18
CA THR A 75 -4.36 3.33 -0.47
C THR A 75 -4.94 3.22 0.91
N PHE A 76 -4.23 3.64 1.94
CA PHE A 76 -4.73 3.59 3.31
C PHE A 76 -4.28 4.79 4.13
N THR A 77 -5.05 5.07 5.18
CA THR A 77 -4.74 6.10 6.17
C THR A 77 -4.84 5.50 7.55
N LEU A 78 -3.83 5.76 8.37
CA LEU A 78 -3.82 5.39 9.78
C LEU A 78 -4.14 6.63 10.63
N GLN A 79 -5.24 6.58 11.36
CA GLN A 79 -5.62 7.65 12.28
C GLN A 79 -4.93 7.44 13.63
N ARG A 80 -4.43 8.55 14.20
CA ARG A 80 -3.83 8.54 15.52
C ARG A 80 -4.92 8.58 16.58
N SER A 81 -5.26 7.42 17.15
CA SER A 81 -6.23 7.28 18.22
C SER A 81 -5.78 6.21 19.20
N SER A 82 -6.44 6.13 20.37
CA SER A 82 -6.12 5.11 21.39
C SER A 82 -6.27 3.67 20.90
N ARG A 83 -6.94 3.45 19.77
CA ARG A 83 -7.15 2.13 19.15
C ARG A 83 -6.66 2.03 17.71
N HIS A 84 -6.01 3.07 17.17
CA HIS A 84 -5.49 3.14 15.80
C HIS A 84 -6.48 2.65 14.73
N GLN A 85 -7.25 3.56 14.13
CA GLN A 85 -8.16 3.20 13.04
C GLN A 85 -7.44 3.25 11.69
N VAL A 86 -7.53 2.16 10.92
CA VAL A 86 -7.06 2.11 9.54
C VAL A 86 -8.27 2.21 8.60
N ILE A 87 -8.18 3.12 7.64
CA ILE A 87 -9.12 3.19 6.52
C ILE A 87 -8.37 2.76 5.27
N VAL A 88 -8.81 1.66 4.66
CA VAL A 88 -8.21 1.09 3.45
C VAL A 88 -9.14 1.32 2.27
N TYR A 89 -8.56 1.73 1.15
CA TYR A 89 -9.18 1.88 -0.16
C TYR A 89 -8.46 0.92 -1.11
N ALA A 90 -9.22 0.36 -2.04
CA ALA A 90 -8.69 -0.37 -3.16
C ALA A 90 -9.25 0.24 -4.45
N ASP A 91 -8.38 0.39 -5.43
CA ASP A 91 -8.70 0.91 -6.75
C ASP A 91 -7.92 0.11 -7.81
N GLY A 92 -8.40 0.13 -9.05
CA GLY A 92 -7.79 -0.58 -10.18
C GLY A 92 -8.54 -1.85 -10.57
N GLY A 93 -7.83 -2.91 -10.93
CA GLY A 93 -8.41 -4.14 -11.43
C GLY A 93 -8.89 -4.06 -12.87
N ARG A 94 -9.36 -5.19 -13.38
CA ARG A 94 -9.76 -5.36 -14.78
C ARG A 94 -11.09 -4.66 -15.08
N SER A 95 -11.93 -4.48 -14.07
CA SER A 95 -13.19 -3.73 -14.11
C SER A 95 -12.94 -2.27 -13.74
N ARG A 96 -12.33 -1.51 -14.66
CA ARG A 96 -12.12 -0.04 -14.55
C ARG A 96 -13.42 0.79 -14.56
N GLY A 97 -14.58 0.15 -14.47
CA GLY A 97 -15.89 0.80 -14.51
C GLY A 97 -16.30 1.33 -13.15
N ALA A 98 -16.91 2.52 -13.12
CA ALA A 98 -17.38 3.29 -11.96
C ALA A 98 -18.41 2.60 -11.03
N GLY A 99 -18.62 1.27 -11.15
CA GLY A 99 -19.48 0.46 -10.31
C GLY A 99 -18.74 -0.49 -9.36
N CYS A 100 -17.41 -0.41 -9.27
CA CYS A 100 -16.57 -1.37 -8.55
C CYS A 100 -16.68 -1.29 -7.03
N CYS A 101 -16.45 -2.45 -6.40
CA CYS A 101 -16.30 -2.63 -4.96
C CYS A 101 -15.32 -3.76 -4.66
N TYR A 102 -14.50 -3.58 -3.63
CA TYR A 102 -13.41 -4.51 -3.30
C TYR A 102 -13.56 -5.15 -1.92
N PHE A 103 -14.41 -4.58 -1.06
CA PHE A 103 -14.62 -5.05 0.30
C PHE A 103 -16.03 -5.60 0.48
N ALA A 104 -16.23 -6.30 1.60
CA ALA A 104 -17.51 -6.89 1.98
C ALA A 104 -18.64 -5.85 1.90
N GLY A 105 -19.82 -6.27 1.45
CA GLY A 105 -20.97 -5.38 1.26
C GLY A 105 -20.94 -4.58 -0.04
N GLY A 106 -19.92 -4.77 -0.88
CA GLY A 106 -19.76 -3.93 -2.06
C GLY A 106 -19.33 -2.53 -1.64
N GLU A 107 -18.33 -2.43 -0.77
CA GLU A 107 -17.73 -1.15 -0.42
C GLU A 107 -16.38 -0.94 -1.14
N ARG A 108 -16.07 0.32 -1.43
CA ARG A 108 -14.75 0.75 -1.94
C ARG A 108 -13.73 1.00 -0.84
N ARG A 109 -14.19 1.03 0.41
CA ARG A 109 -13.33 1.21 1.59
C ARG A 109 -13.66 0.21 2.69
N ALA A 110 -12.68 -0.08 3.53
CA ALA A 110 -12.87 -0.79 4.78
C ALA A 110 -12.26 0.04 5.92
N ALA A 111 -13.02 0.25 7.00
CA ALA A 111 -12.55 0.93 8.20
C ALA A 111 -12.44 -0.07 9.35
N ILE A 112 -11.23 -0.22 9.90
CA ILE A 112 -10.92 -1.28 10.87
C ILE A 112 -10.11 -0.71 12.02
N GLU A 113 -10.50 -1.03 13.25
CA GLU A 113 -9.70 -0.75 14.45
C GLU A 113 -8.58 -1.78 14.57
N LEU A 114 -7.33 -1.34 14.70
CA LEU A 114 -6.18 -2.23 14.92
C LEU A 114 -6.14 -2.68 16.38
N THR A 115 -6.63 -3.89 16.64
CA THR A 115 -6.37 -4.58 17.92
C THR A 115 -4.98 -5.20 17.99
N GLN A 116 -4.38 -5.44 16.82
CA GLN A 116 -3.04 -5.97 16.61
C GLN A 116 -2.37 -5.17 15.48
N PRO A 117 -1.02 -5.12 15.42
CA PRO A 117 -0.29 -4.42 14.35
C PRO A 117 -0.38 -5.12 12.99
N MET A 118 -1.29 -6.07 12.81
CA MET A 118 -1.51 -6.80 11.56
C MET A 118 -2.98 -6.77 11.20
N LEU A 119 -3.25 -6.44 9.94
CA LEU A 119 -4.57 -6.42 9.33
C LEU A 119 -4.60 -7.41 8.17
N TYR A 120 -5.71 -8.13 8.02
CA TYR A 120 -5.98 -8.96 6.85
C TYR A 120 -7.33 -8.58 6.24
N LEU A 121 -7.38 -8.51 4.92
CA LEU A 121 -8.54 -8.04 4.16
C LEU A 121 -8.74 -8.93 2.94
N ARG A 122 -9.93 -9.54 2.82
CA ARG A 122 -10.32 -10.20 1.58
C ARG A 122 -10.64 -9.13 0.54
N ILE A 123 -10.03 -9.27 -0.63
CA ILE A 123 -10.24 -8.39 -1.76
C ILE A 123 -11.08 -9.12 -2.79
N TYR A 124 -12.14 -8.44 -3.21
CA TYR A 124 -13.05 -8.91 -4.25
C TYR A 124 -13.01 -7.97 -5.44
N GLU A 125 -13.58 -8.41 -6.55
CA GLU A 125 -13.88 -7.56 -7.70
C GLU A 125 -15.31 -7.84 -8.14
N GLY A 126 -16.14 -6.82 -8.09
CA GLY A 126 -17.54 -6.95 -8.47
C GLY A 126 -18.30 -5.64 -8.28
N PRO A 127 -19.57 -5.59 -8.68
CA PRO A 127 -20.40 -4.42 -8.51
C PRO A 127 -20.83 -4.22 -7.05
N ALA A 128 -21.18 -2.99 -6.70
CA ALA A 128 -21.85 -2.68 -5.43
C ALA A 128 -23.18 -3.44 -5.31
N LEU A 129 -23.54 -3.83 -4.09
CA LEU A 129 -24.87 -4.38 -3.83
C LEU A 129 -25.93 -3.34 -4.21
N LYS A 130 -26.88 -3.73 -5.07
CA LYS A 130 -28.04 -2.93 -5.43
C LYS A 130 -29.28 -3.60 -4.86
N GLN A 131 -29.90 -3.00 -3.85
CA GLN A 131 -31.22 -3.39 -3.32
C GLN A 131 -31.38 -4.91 -3.03
N ASN A 132 -30.63 -5.44 -2.06
CA ASN A 132 -30.68 -6.83 -1.58
C ASN A 132 -30.38 -7.93 -2.62
N GLU A 133 -30.03 -7.59 -3.87
CA GLU A 133 -29.56 -8.59 -4.83
C GLU A 133 -28.15 -9.05 -4.46
N VAL A 134 -27.99 -10.35 -4.25
CA VAL A 134 -26.68 -10.97 -4.04
C VAL A 134 -25.94 -10.95 -5.37
N VAL A 135 -25.04 -9.98 -5.55
CA VAL A 135 -24.21 -9.96 -6.76
C VAL A 135 -22.97 -10.82 -6.55
N GLN A 136 -22.67 -11.66 -7.52
CA GLN A 136 -21.48 -12.52 -7.51
C GLN A 136 -20.22 -11.66 -7.66
N SER A 137 -19.46 -11.54 -6.57
CA SER A 137 -18.14 -10.89 -6.58
C SER A 137 -17.05 -11.93 -6.78
N ILE A 138 -16.07 -11.63 -7.63
CA ILE A 138 -14.92 -12.47 -7.89
C ILE A 138 -13.94 -12.28 -6.73
N HIS A 139 -13.54 -13.35 -6.05
CA HIS A 139 -12.51 -13.27 -5.02
C HIS A 139 -11.14 -13.11 -5.68
N LEU A 140 -10.46 -11.99 -5.44
CA LEU A 140 -9.14 -11.70 -6.00
C LEU A 140 -8.01 -12.23 -5.13
N GLY A 141 -8.17 -12.22 -3.80
CA GLY A 141 -7.14 -12.68 -2.87
C GLY A 141 -7.26 -12.09 -1.47
N LEU A 142 -6.22 -12.31 -0.68
CA LEU A 142 -6.10 -11.86 0.69
C LEU A 142 -4.93 -10.87 0.83
N LEU A 143 -5.26 -9.65 1.22
CA LEU A 143 -4.30 -8.59 1.52
C LEU A 143 -3.91 -8.66 2.99
N TYR A 144 -2.62 -8.63 3.25
CA TYR A 144 -2.02 -8.50 4.58
C TYR A 144 -1.28 -7.17 4.68
N LEU A 145 -1.56 -6.41 5.74
CA LEU A 145 -0.85 -5.18 6.09
C LEU A 145 -0.33 -5.31 7.52
N GLN A 146 1.00 -5.30 7.68
CA GLN A 146 1.69 -5.32 8.96
C GLN A 146 2.27 -3.92 9.21
N PHE A 147 1.78 -3.27 10.25
CA PHE A 147 2.21 -1.95 10.69
C PHE A 147 3.32 -2.12 11.73
N SER A 148 4.40 -1.37 11.56
CA SER A 148 5.55 -1.35 12.47
C SER A 148 5.87 0.08 12.89
N ASP A 149 6.52 0.23 14.04
CA ASP A 149 6.93 1.53 14.58
C ASP A 149 5.76 2.47 14.93
N LEU A 150 4.59 1.91 15.22
CA LEU A 150 3.44 2.69 15.71
C LEU A 150 3.78 3.32 17.08
N ARG A 151 3.75 4.65 17.14
CA ARG A 151 4.02 5.47 18.33
C ARG A 151 2.83 6.32 18.77
#